data_AF-A0A7S1WKG6-F1
#
_entry.id   AF-A0A7S1WKG6-F1
#
_cell.length_a   1.000
_cell.length_b   1.000
_cell.length_c   1.000
_cell.angle_alpha   90.00
_cell.angle_beta   90.00
_cell.angle_gamma   90.00
#
_symmetry.space_group_name_H-M   'P 1'
#
loop_
_entity.id
_entity.type
_entity.pdbx_description
1 polymer ?
#
loop_
_entity_poly.entity_id
_entity_poly.type
_entity_poly.pdbx_seq_one_letter_code
_entity_poly.pdbx_strand_id
1 'polypeptide(L)'
;SDAVWLALVNEPGFIAVQWEGTKILKQRSVVYSRVVQGACQDVNKHPIWDADACQNAGFALGYFDTTIGIYDGDLDRPEGCYEYQGQLWVSTNQKHRGRGAVGDRKPLCSSNVYATTTTTTVTATPTTSTTKTTTTTLTTTTTTTWDSPSMFCIEVVRSHGYELPLVKAQQKVQASIFSCDEYRVFSDGGETATIGIAPDGQEIRTIVIPAIKKRKMDIDLKKGITTNSWLNTETFLQVWHLAQEKDGRLLRHDWVIKVDPDAVFFPERLRARLRPYTIHGGAGQFVMNCDRYNPVALYGSLEIFSRQAMKTYLANQLNCKKKLPWHGWGEDFYMSHCMDHLGVGRIYDFSLIGDARCHYAACNVTSKAVYHDYKNQSAWFHCWHLSRKAEGLG
;
A
#
# COMPACT_ATOMS: atom_id res chain seq x y z
N SER A 1 34.58 14.33 5.85
CA SER A 1 34.34 13.42 4.73
C SER A 1 32.85 13.11 4.65
N ASP A 2 32.13 14.01 3.98
CA ASP A 2 31.14 13.75 2.92
C ASP A 2 30.40 12.40 2.95
N ALA A 3 29.69 12.13 4.03
CA ALA A 3 28.58 11.19 3.98
C ALA A 3 27.35 11.95 3.49
N VAL A 4 27.03 11.71 2.23
CA VAL A 4 25.87 12.21 1.50
C VAL A 4 24.60 11.98 2.32
N TRP A 5 23.85 13.06 2.46
CA TRP A 5 22.62 13.20 3.21
C TRP A 5 21.51 12.28 2.67
N LEU A 6 20.79 11.61 3.56
CA LEU A 6 19.45 11.07 3.28
C LEU A 6 18.46 11.90 4.09
N ALA A 7 17.84 12.87 3.43
CA ALA A 7 16.62 13.49 3.91
C ALA A 7 15.50 12.44 3.80
N LEU A 8 15.02 11.91 4.94
CA LEU A 8 13.86 11.04 4.96
C LEU A 8 12.59 11.92 4.90
N VAL A 9 12.21 12.29 3.68
CA VAL A 9 10.92 12.88 3.38
C VAL A 9 9.90 11.75 3.24
N ASN A 10 8.85 11.76 4.06
CA ASN A 10 7.67 10.88 4.04
C ASN A 10 7.68 9.57 4.87
N GLU A 11 8.38 9.52 6.02
CA GLU A 11 8.18 8.47 7.03
C GLU A 11 7.45 8.99 8.28
N PRO A 12 6.71 8.15 9.02
CA PRO A 12 6.11 8.54 10.30
C PRO A 12 7.21 8.85 11.35
N GLY A 13 7.50 10.14 11.46
CA GLY A 13 7.73 10.82 12.73
C GLY A 13 9.07 10.59 13.40
N PHE A 14 10.21 10.90 12.76
CA PHE A 14 11.47 11.16 13.47
C PHE A 14 12.02 12.54 13.12
N ILE A 15 12.46 13.31 14.12
CA ILE A 15 13.19 14.57 13.91
C ILE A 15 14.58 14.48 14.51
N ALA A 16 15.55 15.14 13.88
CA ALA A 16 16.88 15.31 14.44
C ALA A 16 16.83 16.33 15.58
N VAL A 17 17.25 15.92 16.78
CA VAL A 17 17.47 16.80 17.93
C VAL A 17 18.94 16.77 18.33
N GLN A 18 19.45 17.88 18.85
CA GLN A 18 20.82 18.02 19.29
C GLN A 18 20.86 17.75 20.80
N TRP A 19 21.51 16.68 21.22
CA TRP A 19 21.67 16.30 22.62
C TRP A 19 23.17 16.14 22.90
N GLU A 20 23.69 16.95 23.81
CA GLU A 20 25.11 16.95 24.22
C GLU A 20 26.10 16.97 23.03
N GLY A 21 25.83 17.83 22.04
CA GLY A 21 26.68 17.96 20.85
C GLY A 21 26.49 16.84 19.81
N THR A 22 25.68 15.83 20.10
CA THR A 22 25.37 14.70 19.20
C THR A 22 23.97 14.86 18.60
N LYS A 23 23.85 14.68 17.28
CA LYS A 23 22.54 14.67 16.60
C LYS A 23 21.92 13.28 16.74
N ILE A 24 20.77 13.19 17.42
CA ILE A 24 20.00 11.94 17.60
C ILE A 24 18.65 12.06 16.89
N LEU A 25 18.14 10.95 16.36
CA LEU A 25 16.79 10.85 15.81
C LEU A 25 15.82 10.49 16.95
N LYS A 26 14.80 11.33 17.17
CA LYS A 26 13.75 11.07 18.15
C LYS A 26 12.41 10.98 17.47
N GLN A 27 11.62 9.97 17.84
CA GLN A 27 10.26 9.82 17.34
C GLN A 27 9.42 11.03 17.75
N ARG A 28 8.83 11.72 16.77
CA ARG A 28 8.00 12.91 16.94
C ARG A 28 6.56 12.56 16.61
N SER A 29 5.73 12.43 17.65
CA SER A 29 4.28 12.38 17.49
C SER A 29 3.75 13.79 17.19
N VAL A 30 3.13 13.96 16.02
CA VAL A 30 2.52 15.22 15.58
C VAL A 30 1.08 14.97 15.16
N VAL A 31 0.19 15.83 15.62
CA VAL A 31 -1.22 15.84 15.19
C VAL A 31 -1.42 17.05 14.31
N TYR A 32 -1.92 16.84 13.11
CA TYR A 32 -2.28 17.92 12.20
C TYR A 32 -3.75 18.31 12.35
N SER A 33 -4.08 19.56 12.05
CA SER A 33 -5.47 20.02 12.00
C SER A 33 -5.65 20.98 10.85
N ARG A 34 -6.79 20.86 10.17
CA ARG A 34 -7.28 21.87 9.26
C ARG A 34 -8.11 22.88 10.03
N VAL A 35 -7.74 24.15 9.97
CA VAL A 35 -8.44 25.25 10.64
C VAL A 35 -9.41 25.91 9.66
N VAL A 36 -10.70 25.83 9.95
CA VAL A 36 -11.76 26.37 9.08
C VAL A 36 -11.92 27.89 9.26
N GLN A 37 -11.66 28.40 10.46
CA GLN A 37 -11.71 29.80 10.82
C GLN A 37 -10.64 30.10 11.88
N GLY A 38 -9.98 31.26 11.78
CA GLY A 38 -8.88 31.62 12.69
C GLY A 38 -7.51 31.11 12.23
N ALA A 39 -6.49 31.43 13.01
CA ALA A 39 -5.09 31.07 12.79
C ALA A 39 -4.69 29.80 13.55
N CYS A 40 -3.51 29.26 13.26
CA CYS A 40 -3.01 28.07 13.95
C CYS A 40 -2.87 28.28 15.46
N GLN A 41 -2.52 29.49 15.87
CA GLN A 41 -2.37 29.88 17.27
C GLN A 41 -3.72 29.79 18.02
N ASP A 42 -4.84 30.07 17.35
CA ASP A 42 -6.19 30.05 17.95
C ASP A 42 -6.62 28.63 18.37
N VAL A 43 -5.98 27.60 17.81
CA VAL A 43 -6.23 26.19 18.13
C VAL A 43 -5.04 25.54 18.86
N ASN A 44 -4.17 26.34 19.48
CA ASN A 44 -2.96 25.89 20.18
C ASN A 44 -2.03 25.04 19.29
N LYS A 45 -1.88 25.43 18.03
CA LYS A 45 -1.01 24.77 17.04
C LYS A 45 -0.08 25.76 16.35
N HIS A 46 0.81 25.21 15.52
CA HIS A 46 1.85 25.96 14.83
C HIS A 46 1.66 25.90 13.30
N PRO A 47 1.96 27.00 12.58
CA PRO A 47 1.98 27.03 11.12
C PRO A 47 3.13 26.17 10.56
N ILE A 48 2.93 25.65 9.35
CA ILE A 48 3.87 24.76 8.67
C ILE A 48 4.44 25.50 7.45
N TRP A 49 5.73 25.79 7.46
CA TRP A 49 6.39 26.63 6.43
C TRP A 49 7.16 25.84 5.37
N ASP A 50 7.37 24.57 5.64
CA ASP A 50 8.12 23.67 4.78
C ASP A 50 7.16 22.92 3.86
N ALA A 51 7.51 22.83 2.58
CA ALA A 51 6.67 22.17 1.57
C ALA A 51 6.51 20.69 1.90
N ASP A 52 7.59 20.00 2.24
CA ASP A 52 7.54 18.58 2.56
C ASP A 52 6.72 18.32 3.84
N ALA A 53 6.89 19.16 4.86
CA ALA A 53 6.04 19.11 6.06
C ALA A 53 4.57 19.43 5.75
N CYS A 54 4.29 20.33 4.81
CA CYS A 54 2.94 20.63 4.34
C CYS A 54 2.33 19.44 3.58
N GLN A 55 3.14 18.73 2.80
CA GLN A 55 2.73 17.49 2.12
C GLN A 55 2.33 16.44 3.14
N ASN A 56 3.16 16.24 4.15
CA ASN A 56 2.90 15.28 5.23
C ASN A 56 1.65 15.66 6.03
N ALA A 57 1.46 16.94 6.32
CA ALA A 57 0.27 17.44 7.00
C ALA A 57 -1.00 17.25 6.16
N GLY A 58 -0.93 17.58 4.86
CA GLY A 58 -2.02 17.39 3.93
C GLY A 58 -2.37 15.92 3.80
N PHE A 59 -1.37 15.08 3.61
CA PHE A 59 -1.50 13.63 3.54
C PHE A 59 -2.22 13.08 4.79
N ALA A 60 -1.79 13.46 6.00
CA ALA A 60 -2.41 13.05 7.25
C ALA A 60 -3.86 13.55 7.41
N LEU A 61 -4.24 14.62 6.71
CA LEU A 61 -5.58 15.22 6.72
C LEU A 61 -6.44 14.80 5.54
N GLY A 62 -5.98 13.87 4.70
CA GLY A 62 -6.74 13.35 3.56
C GLY A 62 -6.58 14.15 2.26
N TYR A 63 -5.52 14.96 2.14
CA TYR A 63 -5.14 15.69 0.94
C TYR A 63 -3.94 15.03 0.27
N PHE A 64 -4.17 14.39 -0.87
CA PHE A 64 -3.19 13.50 -1.53
C PHE A 64 -2.46 14.16 -2.70
N ASP A 65 -2.44 15.49 -2.75
CA ASP A 65 -1.73 16.20 -3.80
C ASP A 65 -0.21 15.97 -3.69
N THR A 66 0.40 15.54 -4.81
CA THR A 66 1.85 15.35 -4.90
C THR A 66 2.59 16.63 -5.25
N THR A 67 1.86 17.70 -5.59
CA THR A 67 2.38 19.00 -6.01
C THR A 67 1.92 20.09 -5.07
N ILE A 68 2.87 20.71 -4.38
CA ILE A 68 2.58 21.82 -3.45
C ILE A 68 2.85 23.13 -4.17
N GLY A 69 1.81 23.96 -4.24
CA GLY A 69 1.97 25.31 -4.75
C GLY A 69 2.71 26.20 -3.76
N ILE A 70 3.78 26.85 -4.19
CA ILE A 70 4.48 27.85 -3.37
C ILE A 70 3.94 29.23 -3.71
N TYR A 71 3.61 30.02 -2.69
CA TYR A 71 3.11 31.39 -2.86
C TYR A 71 3.89 32.40 -2.02
N ASP A 72 4.59 33.31 -2.67
CA ASP A 72 5.41 34.37 -2.08
C ASP A 72 4.90 35.80 -2.35
N GLY A 73 3.77 35.95 -3.06
CA GLY A 73 3.18 37.24 -3.39
C GLY A 73 2.53 37.97 -2.21
N ASP A 74 1.99 39.17 -2.47
CA ASP A 74 1.45 40.09 -1.46
C ASP A 74 -0.06 39.96 -1.19
N LEU A 75 -0.79 39.15 -1.97
CA LEU A 75 -2.23 38.97 -1.76
C LEU A 75 -2.48 38.15 -0.49
N ASP A 76 -3.58 38.48 0.18
CA ASP A 76 -3.94 37.83 1.43
C ASP A 76 -4.05 36.29 1.29
N ARG A 77 -3.22 35.62 2.09
CA ARG A 77 -3.17 34.16 2.26
C ARG A 77 -3.00 33.79 3.73
N PRO A 78 -3.40 32.56 4.12
CA PRO A 78 -3.02 31.98 5.41
C PRO A 78 -1.50 31.88 5.58
N GLU A 79 -1.06 31.93 6.82
CA GLU A 79 0.33 31.68 7.22
C GLU A 79 0.73 30.22 6.93
N GLY A 80 1.83 30.02 6.18
CA GLY A 80 2.36 28.69 5.93
C GLY A 80 1.45 27.81 5.07
N CYS A 81 1.31 26.54 5.45
CA CYS A 81 0.56 25.51 4.71
C CYS A 81 -0.95 25.75 4.77
N TYR A 82 -1.63 25.70 3.63
CA TYR A 82 -3.08 25.79 3.54
C TYR A 82 -3.63 24.96 2.38
N GLU A 83 -4.91 24.59 2.49
CA GLU A 83 -5.66 23.99 1.41
C GLU A 83 -6.53 25.04 0.70
N TYR A 84 -6.55 24.96 -0.62
CA TYR A 84 -7.45 25.71 -1.48
C TYR A 84 -7.94 24.81 -2.63
N GLN A 85 -9.26 24.61 -2.71
CA GLN A 85 -9.92 23.83 -3.75
C GLN A 85 -9.38 22.39 -3.90
N GLY A 86 -9.00 21.77 -2.79
CA GLY A 86 -8.43 20.42 -2.75
C GLY A 86 -6.92 20.33 -3.04
N GLN A 87 -6.26 21.46 -3.35
CA GLN A 87 -4.81 21.55 -3.57
C GLN A 87 -4.10 22.15 -2.35
N LEU A 88 -2.91 21.62 -2.04
CA LEU A 88 -2.06 22.12 -0.97
C LEU A 88 -1.14 23.23 -1.46
N TRP A 89 -1.00 24.25 -0.64
CA TRP A 89 -0.14 25.40 -0.89
C TRP A 89 0.65 25.76 0.37
N VAL A 90 1.84 26.33 0.19
CA VAL A 90 2.59 26.97 1.27
C VAL A 90 2.79 28.43 0.93
N SER A 91 2.32 29.32 1.80
CA SER A 91 2.69 30.72 1.72
C SER A 91 4.00 30.98 2.46
N THR A 92 5.01 31.47 1.74
CA THR A 92 6.35 31.73 2.26
C THR A 92 6.60 33.21 2.56
N ASN A 93 5.70 34.11 2.15
CA ASN A 93 5.81 35.54 2.44
C ASN A 93 5.57 35.82 3.93
N GLN A 94 6.54 36.47 4.59
CA GLN A 94 6.47 36.78 6.01
C GLN A 94 5.35 37.78 6.37
N LYS A 95 4.84 38.55 5.39
CA LYS A 95 3.67 39.44 5.59
C LYS A 95 2.40 38.68 6.00
N HIS A 96 2.36 37.37 5.77
CA HIS A 96 1.23 36.52 6.15
C HIS A 96 1.35 35.91 7.54
N ARG A 97 2.39 36.25 8.33
CA ARG A 97 2.54 35.78 9.71
C ARG A 97 1.32 36.11 10.57
N GLY A 98 0.86 35.13 11.36
CA GLY A 98 -0.32 35.23 12.21
C GLY A 98 -1.65 35.23 11.46
N ARG A 99 -1.65 35.09 10.12
CA ARG A 99 -2.91 35.09 9.35
C ARG A 99 -3.53 33.71 9.34
N GLY A 100 -4.80 33.69 9.71
CA GLY A 100 -5.64 32.50 9.69
C GLY A 100 -6.29 32.23 8.35
N ALA A 101 -7.43 31.54 8.38
CA ALA A 101 -8.23 31.26 7.18
C ALA A 101 -8.60 32.56 6.43
N VAL A 102 -8.42 32.56 5.10
CA VAL A 102 -8.72 33.70 4.22
C VAL A 102 -9.63 33.24 3.08
N GLY A 103 -10.90 33.64 3.13
CA GLY A 103 -11.92 33.14 2.20
C GLY A 103 -12.00 31.60 2.26
N ASP A 104 -11.92 30.95 1.10
CA ASP A 104 -11.93 29.48 1.01
C ASP A 104 -10.57 28.82 1.28
N ARG A 105 -9.60 29.53 1.85
CA ARG A 105 -8.25 28.98 2.14
C ARG A 105 -8.14 28.60 3.59
N LYS A 106 -7.93 27.31 3.87
CA LYS A 106 -7.95 26.74 5.23
C LYS A 106 -6.54 26.35 5.65
N PRO A 107 -5.95 26.99 6.68
CA PRO A 107 -4.62 26.62 7.15
C PRO A 107 -4.56 25.18 7.67
N LEU A 108 -3.40 24.55 7.46
CA LEU A 108 -3.03 23.27 8.04
C LEU A 108 -1.97 23.52 9.11
N CYS A 109 -2.28 23.09 10.33
CA CYS A 109 -1.50 23.40 11.52
C CYS A 109 -0.99 22.12 12.19
N SER A 110 0.16 22.18 12.83
CA SER A 110 0.75 21.04 13.56
C SER A 110 0.81 21.28 15.06
N SER A 111 0.64 20.22 15.85
CA SER A 111 0.77 20.28 17.31
C SER A 111 2.19 20.59 17.81
N ASN A 112 3.20 20.61 16.94
CA ASN A 112 4.57 20.97 17.28
C ASN A 112 5.20 21.84 16.16
N VAL A 113 6.20 22.66 16.50
CA VAL A 113 6.91 23.55 15.55
C VAL A 113 7.80 22.79 14.56
N TYR A 114 7.73 23.07 13.26
CA TYR A 114 8.72 22.58 12.30
C TYR A 114 9.92 23.52 12.28
N ALA A 115 11.13 22.96 12.39
CA ALA A 115 12.35 23.77 12.30
C ALA A 115 12.51 24.23 10.85
N THR A 116 12.60 25.53 10.62
CA THR A 116 12.87 26.11 9.30
C THR A 116 14.35 25.97 8.99
N THR A 117 14.72 25.18 7.99
CA THR A 117 16.12 25.06 7.53
C THR A 117 16.54 26.40 6.91
N THR A 118 17.17 27.26 7.70
CA THR A 118 17.81 28.47 7.18
C THR A 118 19.23 28.08 6.78
N THR A 119 19.43 27.74 5.51
CA THR A 119 20.75 27.41 4.97
C THR A 119 21.65 28.64 5.05
N THR A 120 22.58 28.63 6.01
CA THR A 120 23.66 29.62 6.07
C THR A 120 24.88 28.97 5.41
N THR A 121 25.22 29.41 4.21
CA THR A 121 26.37 28.90 3.45
C THR A 121 27.66 29.35 4.12
N VAL A 122 28.47 28.41 4.63
CA VAL A 122 29.87 28.69 5.02
C VAL A 122 30.77 27.84 4.14
N THR A 123 31.53 28.51 3.28
CA THR A 123 32.53 27.93 2.38
C THR A 123 33.72 27.42 3.18
N ALA A 124 34.05 26.13 3.07
CA ALA A 124 35.31 25.58 3.57
C ALA A 124 36.00 24.74 2.47
N THR A 125 37.26 25.08 2.23
CA THR A 125 38.17 24.51 1.22
C THR A 125 38.64 23.10 1.61
N PRO A 126 38.77 22.13 0.68
CA PRO A 126 39.18 20.77 1.03
C PRO A 126 40.71 20.63 1.12
N THR A 127 41.17 19.84 2.09
CA THR A 127 42.55 19.30 2.13
C THR A 127 42.47 17.78 2.25
N THR A 128 43.17 17.08 1.38
CA THR A 128 43.13 15.63 1.20
C THR A 128 44.05 14.94 2.22
N SER A 129 43.55 13.93 2.94
CA SER A 129 44.38 12.96 3.65
C SER A 129 43.77 11.56 3.55
N THR A 130 44.60 10.60 3.20
CA THR A 130 44.24 9.21 2.91
C THR A 130 44.42 8.37 4.18
N THR A 131 43.40 7.61 4.60
CA THR A 131 43.55 6.60 5.66
C THR A 131 42.87 5.30 5.24
N LYS A 132 43.65 4.21 5.25
CA LYS A 132 43.19 2.84 4.98
C LYS A 132 42.33 2.33 6.14
N THR A 133 41.16 1.77 5.82
CA THR A 133 40.28 1.12 6.80
C THR A 133 40.20 -0.38 6.51
N THR A 134 40.43 -1.17 7.55
CA THR A 134 40.37 -2.64 7.55
C THR A 134 38.94 -3.08 7.88
N THR A 135 38.25 -3.73 6.95
CA THR A 135 36.85 -4.18 7.10
C THR A 135 36.80 -5.49 7.88
N THR A 136 36.14 -5.48 9.05
CA THR A 136 35.81 -6.71 9.79
C THR A 136 34.31 -6.96 9.66
N THR A 137 33.94 -8.05 8.99
CA THR A 137 32.55 -8.41 8.68
C THR A 137 31.91 -9.08 9.90
N LEU A 138 30.97 -8.41 10.56
CA LEU A 138 30.10 -9.00 11.58
C LEU A 138 28.79 -9.44 10.91
N THR A 139 28.53 -10.74 10.89
CA THR A 139 27.31 -11.34 10.35
C THR A 139 26.21 -11.31 11.41
N THR A 140 25.33 -10.31 11.38
CA THR A 140 24.17 -10.23 12.26
C THR A 140 23.04 -11.12 11.71
N THR A 141 22.69 -12.21 12.38
CA THR A 141 21.53 -13.04 12.03
C THR A 141 20.29 -12.48 12.73
N THR A 142 19.46 -11.71 12.00
CA THR A 142 18.16 -11.25 12.48
C THR A 142 17.12 -12.36 12.31
N THR A 143 16.51 -12.82 13.41
CA THR A 143 15.32 -13.67 13.37
C THR A 143 14.09 -12.78 13.37
N THR A 144 13.31 -12.78 12.28
CA THR A 144 12.02 -12.09 12.21
C THR A 144 10.93 -12.94 12.86
N THR A 145 10.30 -12.44 13.92
CA THR A 145 9.11 -13.05 14.53
C THR A 145 7.87 -12.37 13.96
N TRP A 146 7.03 -13.12 13.26
CA TRP A 146 5.75 -12.65 12.70
C TRP A 146 4.60 -12.80 13.67
N ASP A 147 3.51 -12.07 13.42
CA ASP A 147 2.24 -12.32 14.11
C ASP A 147 1.62 -13.66 13.67
N SER A 148 0.67 -14.16 14.47
CA SER A 148 0.02 -15.46 14.22
C SER A 148 -1.48 -15.33 13.91
N PRO A 149 -1.95 -15.92 12.78
CA PRO A 149 -1.14 -16.54 11.73
C PRO A 149 -0.35 -15.52 10.88
N SER A 150 0.76 -15.97 10.30
CA SER A 150 1.55 -15.14 9.39
C SER A 150 0.94 -15.12 7.98
N MET A 151 1.00 -13.97 7.32
CA MET A 151 0.40 -13.74 6.00
C MET A 151 1.41 -13.20 4.99
N PHE A 152 1.48 -13.86 3.83
CA PHE A 152 2.15 -13.35 2.64
C PHE A 152 1.13 -12.73 1.68
N CYS A 153 1.19 -11.42 1.47
CA CYS A 153 0.21 -10.71 0.66
C CYS A 153 0.77 -10.29 -0.70
N ILE A 154 -0.02 -10.48 -1.76
CA ILE A 154 0.35 -10.08 -3.12
C ILE A 154 -0.69 -9.17 -3.75
N GLU A 155 -0.22 -8.25 -4.58
CA GLU A 155 -1.01 -7.44 -5.49
C GLU A 155 -0.48 -7.59 -6.91
N VAL A 156 -1.38 -7.59 -7.89
CA VAL A 156 -1.04 -7.52 -9.31
C VAL A 156 -1.51 -6.19 -9.84
N VAL A 157 -0.58 -5.35 -10.26
CA VAL A 157 -0.81 -3.95 -10.63
C VAL A 157 -0.62 -3.73 -12.12
N ARG A 158 -1.53 -3.00 -12.75
CA ARG A 158 -1.30 -2.43 -14.07
C ARG A 158 -0.27 -1.33 -13.97
N SER A 159 0.79 -1.47 -14.75
CA SER A 159 1.90 -0.52 -14.86
C SER A 159 1.47 0.86 -15.35
N HIS A 160 0.35 0.91 -16.08
CA HIS A 160 -0.24 2.14 -16.62
C HIS A 160 -1.66 2.33 -16.08
N GLY A 161 -2.05 3.58 -15.82
CA GLY A 161 -3.36 3.93 -15.28
C GLY A 161 -3.32 4.25 -13.78
N TYR A 162 -4.44 4.03 -13.11
CA TYR A 162 -4.63 4.47 -11.71
C TYR A 162 -4.01 3.55 -10.67
N GLU A 163 -3.81 2.27 -10.99
CA GLU A 163 -3.44 1.26 -10.00
C GLU A 163 -2.02 1.46 -9.48
N LEU A 164 -1.02 1.66 -10.35
CA LEU A 164 0.35 1.88 -9.89
C LEU A 164 0.48 3.11 -8.97
N PRO A 165 -0.04 4.31 -9.31
CA PRO A 165 -0.08 5.43 -8.37
C PRO A 165 -0.83 5.12 -7.06
N LEU A 166 -1.93 4.36 -7.12
CA LEU A 166 -2.69 3.97 -5.94
C LEU A 166 -1.89 3.06 -5.00
N VAL A 167 -1.27 2.01 -5.52
CA VAL A 167 -0.41 1.09 -4.75
C VAL A 167 0.78 1.82 -4.13
N LYS A 168 1.41 2.75 -4.88
CA LYS A 168 2.46 3.62 -4.31
C LYS A 168 1.95 4.45 -3.13
N ALA A 169 0.73 4.99 -3.23
CA ALA A 169 0.14 5.75 -2.14
C ALA A 169 -0.19 4.87 -0.92
N GLN A 170 -0.68 3.64 -1.13
CA GLN A 170 -0.92 2.67 -0.06
C GLN A 170 0.38 2.32 0.68
N GLN A 171 1.49 2.17 -0.05
CA GLN A 171 2.80 1.89 0.55
C GLN A 171 3.26 3.03 1.47
N LYS A 172 3.06 4.29 1.09
CA LYS A 172 3.44 5.46 1.89
C LYS A 172 2.82 5.46 3.29
N VAL A 173 1.66 4.82 3.48
CA VAL A 173 0.99 4.69 4.79
C VAL A 173 1.06 3.30 5.40
N GLN A 174 1.78 2.38 4.77
CA GLN A 174 1.81 0.98 5.18
C GLN A 174 0.37 0.41 5.31
N ALA A 175 -0.50 0.70 4.34
CA ALA A 175 -1.87 0.20 4.30
C ALA A 175 -2.01 -0.97 3.30
N SER A 176 -3.18 -1.62 3.27
CA SER A 176 -3.40 -2.81 2.42
C SER A 176 -2.33 -3.89 2.69
N ILE A 177 -1.81 -4.53 1.63
CA ILE A 177 -0.80 -5.58 1.71
C ILE A 177 0.50 -5.12 2.39
N PHE A 178 0.78 -3.81 2.44
CA PHE A 178 1.96 -3.25 3.10
C PHE A 178 1.89 -3.32 4.64
N SER A 179 0.77 -3.81 5.19
CA SER A 179 0.62 -4.16 6.62
C SER A 179 0.55 -5.68 6.88
N CYS A 180 0.84 -6.51 5.87
CA CYS A 180 1.06 -7.94 6.07
C CYS A 180 2.49 -8.25 6.53
N ASP A 181 2.71 -9.47 7.03
CA ASP A 181 4.01 -9.91 7.57
C ASP A 181 5.12 -9.88 6.51
N GLU A 182 4.80 -10.32 5.29
CA GLU A 182 5.60 -10.05 4.10
C GLU A 182 4.67 -9.83 2.89
N TYR A 183 5.18 -9.13 1.87
CA TYR A 183 4.40 -8.79 0.69
C TYR A 183 5.20 -8.75 -0.61
N ARG A 184 4.48 -8.81 -1.75
CA ARG A 184 5.06 -8.65 -3.08
C ARG A 184 4.08 -8.04 -4.08
N VAL A 185 4.56 -7.10 -4.89
CA VAL A 185 3.78 -6.49 -5.98
C VAL A 185 4.29 -7.03 -7.32
N PHE A 186 3.38 -7.45 -8.20
CA PHE A 186 3.67 -7.86 -9.57
C PHE A 186 3.12 -6.81 -10.55
N SER A 187 3.80 -6.58 -11.67
CA SER A 187 3.34 -5.63 -12.69
C SER A 187 3.36 -6.21 -14.10
N ASP A 188 2.36 -5.86 -14.90
CA ASP A 188 2.29 -6.19 -16.34
C ASP A 188 3.23 -5.36 -17.23
N GLY A 189 3.92 -4.36 -16.65
CA GLY A 189 4.85 -3.49 -17.36
C GLY A 189 6.10 -4.27 -17.77
N GLY A 190 6.60 -4.04 -18.99
CA GLY A 190 7.83 -4.69 -19.49
C GLY A 190 9.09 -4.40 -18.67
N GLU A 191 9.01 -3.50 -17.68
CA GLU A 191 10.08 -3.11 -16.79
C GLU A 191 9.58 -3.04 -15.33
N THR A 192 10.51 -3.23 -14.40
CA THR A 192 10.24 -3.14 -12.96
C THR A 192 9.90 -1.71 -12.56
N ALA A 193 8.84 -1.53 -11.77
CA ALA A 193 8.48 -0.24 -11.18
C ALA A 193 8.89 -0.18 -9.70
N THR A 194 9.44 0.94 -9.25
CA THR A 194 9.66 1.21 -7.83
C THR A 194 8.33 1.64 -7.19
N ILE A 195 7.89 0.88 -6.18
CA ILE A 195 6.67 1.12 -5.40
C ILE A 195 6.94 2.11 -4.26
N GLY A 196 8.07 1.95 -3.58
CA GLY A 196 8.44 2.80 -2.46
C GLY A 196 9.68 2.27 -1.76
N ILE A 197 9.94 2.74 -0.54
CA ILE A 197 11.08 2.33 0.27
C ILE A 197 10.55 1.56 1.49
N ALA A 198 11.08 0.36 1.71
CA ALA A 198 10.78 -0.44 2.89
C ALA A 198 11.39 0.19 4.15
N PRO A 199 10.90 -0.14 5.36
CA PRO A 199 11.43 0.41 6.62
C PRO A 199 12.93 0.19 6.84
N ASP A 200 13.53 -0.79 6.17
CA ASP A 200 14.97 -1.08 6.20
C ASP A 200 15.79 -0.28 5.17
N GLY A 201 15.15 0.65 4.45
CA GLY A 201 15.76 1.49 3.43
C GLY A 201 15.87 0.85 2.04
N GLN A 202 15.42 -0.39 1.85
CA GLN A 202 15.49 -1.05 0.55
C GLN A 202 14.35 -0.62 -0.39
N GLU A 203 14.65 -0.51 -1.69
CA GLU A 203 13.60 -0.27 -2.68
C GLU A 203 12.65 -1.46 -2.80
N ILE A 204 11.36 -1.19 -2.64
CA ILE A 204 10.30 -2.14 -2.98
C ILE A 204 10.05 -2.01 -4.48
N ARG A 205 10.48 -3.01 -5.25
CA ARG A 205 10.29 -3.07 -6.70
C ARG A 205 9.30 -4.17 -7.09
N THR A 206 8.57 -3.96 -8.17
CA THR A 206 7.67 -4.97 -8.72
C THR A 206 8.45 -6.15 -9.32
N ILE A 207 7.83 -7.33 -9.33
CA ILE A 207 8.23 -8.40 -10.25
C ILE A 207 7.46 -8.20 -11.56
N VAL A 208 8.19 -8.14 -12.67
CA VAL A 208 7.61 -8.04 -14.02
C VAL A 208 6.97 -9.37 -14.41
N ILE A 209 5.71 -9.31 -14.84
CA ILE A 209 4.99 -10.41 -15.46
C ILE A 209 5.35 -10.42 -16.95
N PRO A 210 5.93 -11.50 -17.49
CA PRO A 210 6.23 -11.61 -18.91
C PRO A 210 4.98 -11.48 -19.78
N ALA A 211 5.08 -10.70 -20.85
CA ALA A 211 4.00 -10.52 -21.81
C ALA A 211 3.58 -11.86 -22.45
N ILE A 212 2.28 -12.15 -22.43
CA ILE A 212 1.72 -13.33 -23.07
C ILE A 212 1.58 -13.05 -24.57
N LYS A 213 2.28 -13.82 -25.40
CA LYS A 213 2.14 -13.74 -26.86
C LYS A 213 0.76 -14.24 -27.27
N LYS A 214 -0.06 -13.38 -27.90
CA LYS A 214 -1.32 -13.77 -28.55
C LYS A 214 -1.05 -14.89 -29.56
N ARG A 215 -1.74 -16.02 -29.49
CA ARG A 215 -1.60 -17.10 -30.47
C ARG A 215 -2.60 -16.88 -31.62
N LYS A 216 -2.23 -17.27 -32.84
CA LYS A 216 -3.07 -17.11 -34.05
C LYS A 216 -4.42 -17.85 -33.99
N MET A 217 -4.54 -18.86 -33.12
CA MET A 217 -5.75 -19.67 -32.92
C MET A 217 -6.86 -18.92 -32.15
N ASP A 218 -6.57 -17.72 -31.64
CA ASP A 218 -7.43 -17.01 -30.68
C ASP A 218 -8.40 -16.01 -31.36
N ILE A 219 -8.38 -15.93 -32.71
CA ILE A 219 -9.26 -15.04 -33.51
C ILE A 219 -10.56 -15.75 -33.93
N ASP A 220 -10.61 -17.09 -33.86
CA ASP A 220 -11.71 -17.91 -34.40
C ASP A 220 -12.71 -18.42 -33.34
N LEU A 221 -12.58 -17.96 -32.08
CA LEU A 221 -13.50 -18.31 -31.02
C LEU A 221 -14.77 -17.43 -31.12
N LYS A 222 -15.83 -18.07 -31.64
CA LYS A 222 -17.23 -17.63 -31.77
C LYS A 222 -17.62 -16.42 -30.88
N LYS A 223 -18.27 -15.42 -31.53
CA LYS A 223 -18.99 -14.28 -30.92
C LYS A 223 -19.64 -14.66 -29.58
N GLY A 224 -18.99 -14.33 -28.47
CA GLY A 224 -19.52 -14.56 -27.11
C GLY A 224 -18.46 -14.84 -26.05
N ILE A 225 -17.28 -15.32 -26.42
CA ILE A 225 -16.15 -15.47 -25.49
C ILE A 225 -15.42 -14.13 -25.42
N THR A 226 -15.45 -13.46 -24.27
CA THR A 226 -14.69 -12.22 -24.08
C THR A 226 -13.20 -12.57 -24.11
N THR A 227 -12.49 -12.08 -25.11
CA THR A 227 -11.05 -12.29 -25.31
C THR A 227 -10.17 -11.71 -24.18
N ASN A 228 -10.77 -11.19 -23.11
CA ASN A 228 -10.07 -10.61 -21.96
C ASN A 228 -9.98 -11.57 -20.75
N SER A 229 -10.96 -12.46 -20.52
CA SER A 229 -10.99 -13.30 -19.30
C SER A 229 -9.93 -14.40 -19.32
N TRP A 230 -9.78 -15.11 -20.44
CA TRP A 230 -8.76 -16.15 -20.60
C TRP A 230 -7.33 -15.59 -20.55
N LEU A 231 -7.08 -14.38 -21.08
CA LEU A 231 -5.79 -13.70 -20.98
C LEU A 231 -5.48 -13.34 -19.52
N ASN A 232 -6.49 -12.95 -18.75
CA ASN A 232 -6.34 -12.71 -17.32
C ASN A 232 -5.94 -13.99 -16.57
N THR A 233 -6.60 -15.12 -16.84
CA THR A 233 -6.24 -16.41 -16.25
C THR A 233 -4.79 -16.79 -16.56
N GLU A 234 -4.34 -16.67 -17.83
CA GLU A 234 -2.94 -16.98 -18.17
C GLU A 234 -1.93 -16.04 -17.48
N THR A 235 -2.28 -14.78 -17.24
CA THR A 235 -1.46 -13.82 -16.47
C THR A 235 -1.31 -14.31 -15.03
N PHE A 236 -2.40 -14.69 -14.36
CA PHE A 236 -2.35 -15.14 -12.98
C PHE A 236 -1.66 -16.49 -12.79
N LEU A 237 -1.73 -17.39 -13.78
CA LEU A 237 -0.89 -18.59 -13.80
C LEU A 237 0.60 -18.25 -13.69
N GLN A 238 1.05 -17.22 -14.42
CA GLN A 238 2.43 -16.75 -14.35
C GLN A 238 2.74 -16.07 -13.02
N VAL A 239 1.82 -15.26 -12.47
CA VAL A 239 2.01 -14.59 -11.17
C VAL A 239 2.32 -15.60 -10.07
N TRP A 240 1.54 -16.68 -9.96
CA TRP A 240 1.79 -17.70 -8.94
C TRP A 240 3.13 -18.43 -9.13
N HIS A 241 3.51 -18.71 -10.38
CA HIS A 241 4.81 -19.28 -10.69
C HIS A 241 5.95 -18.31 -10.31
N LEU A 242 5.85 -17.03 -10.65
CA LEU A 242 6.84 -16.00 -10.31
C LEU A 242 6.92 -15.77 -8.80
N ALA A 243 5.79 -15.80 -8.09
CA ALA A 243 5.77 -15.71 -6.63
C ALA A 243 6.62 -16.83 -5.99
N GLN A 244 6.56 -18.05 -6.54
CA GLN A 244 7.37 -19.15 -6.04
C GLN A 244 8.83 -19.08 -6.51
N GLU A 245 9.08 -18.88 -7.81
CA GLU A 245 10.42 -19.03 -8.39
C GLU A 245 11.30 -17.78 -8.27
N LYS A 246 10.70 -16.59 -8.22
CA LYS A 246 11.45 -15.31 -8.16
C LYS A 246 11.45 -14.68 -6.78
N ASP A 247 10.39 -14.86 -6.00
CA ASP A 247 10.32 -14.34 -4.64
C ASP A 247 10.61 -15.43 -3.60
N GLY A 248 9.89 -16.56 -3.66
CA GLY A 248 10.17 -17.74 -2.84
C GLY A 248 9.80 -17.61 -1.37
N ARG A 249 8.96 -16.63 -0.99
CA ARG A 249 8.51 -16.42 0.40
C ARG A 249 7.10 -16.91 0.69
N LEU A 250 6.26 -17.10 -0.32
CA LEU A 250 4.85 -17.42 -0.11
C LEU A 250 4.63 -18.69 0.73
N LEU A 251 5.44 -19.74 0.54
CA LEU A 251 5.33 -20.99 1.29
C LEU A 251 6.00 -20.96 2.67
N ARG A 252 6.55 -19.81 3.10
CA ARG A 252 7.08 -19.61 4.47
C ARG A 252 6.00 -19.14 5.45
N HIS A 253 4.87 -18.68 4.93
CA HIS A 253 3.77 -18.12 5.73
C HIS A 253 2.65 -19.12 5.90
N ASP A 254 1.77 -18.91 6.87
CA ASP A 254 0.62 -19.79 7.08
C ASP A 254 -0.48 -19.55 6.04
N TRP A 255 -0.63 -18.31 5.59
CA TRP A 255 -1.60 -17.90 4.57
C TRP A 255 -0.96 -17.06 3.46
N VAL A 256 -1.49 -17.22 2.26
CA VAL A 256 -1.16 -16.45 1.06
C VAL A 256 -2.42 -15.73 0.61
N ILE A 257 -2.33 -14.40 0.53
CA ILE A 257 -3.46 -13.52 0.26
C ILE A 257 -3.21 -12.77 -1.05
N LYS A 258 -4.13 -12.84 -2.01
CA LYS A 258 -4.14 -11.93 -3.17
C LYS A 258 -5.21 -10.89 -2.96
N VAL A 259 -4.84 -9.63 -3.13
CA VAL A 259 -5.71 -8.46 -2.97
C VAL A 259 -5.67 -7.66 -4.27
N ASP A 260 -6.82 -7.16 -4.71
CA ASP A 260 -6.86 -6.26 -5.87
C ASP A 260 -6.38 -4.85 -5.45
N PRO A 261 -5.61 -4.13 -6.29
CA PRO A 261 -5.09 -2.80 -5.94
C PRO A 261 -6.14 -1.76 -5.52
N ASP A 262 -7.37 -1.87 -6.03
CA ASP A 262 -8.50 -0.98 -5.70
C ASP A 262 -9.39 -1.51 -4.57
N ALA A 263 -8.95 -2.55 -3.85
CA ALA A 263 -9.56 -3.04 -2.62
C ALA A 263 -8.94 -2.34 -1.40
N VAL A 264 -9.78 -1.87 -0.48
CA VAL A 264 -9.35 -1.30 0.80
C VAL A 264 -9.27 -2.43 1.82
N PHE A 265 -8.05 -2.93 2.06
CA PHE A 265 -7.80 -4.14 2.85
C PHE A 265 -7.21 -3.86 4.24
N PHE A 266 -7.67 -4.63 5.23
CA PHE A 266 -7.25 -4.60 6.62
C PHE A 266 -6.71 -5.98 7.07
N PRO A 267 -5.39 -6.23 6.99
CA PRO A 267 -4.80 -7.51 7.35
C PRO A 267 -5.14 -7.99 8.76
N GLU A 268 -5.12 -7.11 9.76
CA GLU A 268 -5.44 -7.50 11.16
C GLU A 268 -6.82 -8.14 11.31
N ARG A 269 -7.83 -7.59 10.60
CA ARG A 269 -9.18 -8.15 10.62
C ARG A 269 -9.19 -9.54 10.01
N LEU A 270 -8.48 -9.73 8.91
CA LEU A 270 -8.37 -11.05 8.27
C LEU A 270 -7.61 -12.03 9.17
N ARG A 271 -6.50 -11.62 9.79
CA ARG A 271 -5.71 -12.45 10.71
C ARG A 271 -6.57 -13.02 11.84
N ALA A 272 -7.43 -12.20 12.43
CA ALA A 272 -8.37 -12.64 13.46
C ALA A 272 -9.35 -13.72 12.95
N ARG A 273 -9.82 -13.61 11.69
CA ARG A 273 -10.74 -14.58 11.06
C ARG A 273 -10.07 -15.89 10.71
N LEU A 274 -8.78 -15.87 10.36
CA LEU A 274 -8.03 -17.05 9.92
C LEU A 274 -7.43 -17.85 11.09
N ARG A 275 -7.32 -17.26 12.28
CA ARG A 275 -6.77 -17.92 13.47
C ARG A 275 -7.42 -19.29 13.78
N PRO A 276 -8.76 -19.45 13.77
CA PRO A 276 -9.39 -20.76 14.02
C PRO A 276 -9.09 -21.82 12.95
N TYR A 277 -8.70 -21.39 11.74
CA TYR A 277 -8.43 -22.28 10.60
C TYR A 277 -6.93 -22.56 10.41
N THR A 278 -6.07 -21.94 11.22
CA THR A 278 -4.62 -22.11 11.11
C THR A 278 -4.20 -23.38 11.83
N ILE A 279 -4.27 -24.50 11.12
CA ILE A 279 -3.86 -25.82 11.62
C ILE A 279 -2.60 -26.26 10.86
N HIS A 280 -1.49 -26.46 11.58
CA HIS A 280 -0.27 -26.96 10.97
C HIS A 280 -0.35 -28.47 10.70
N GLY A 281 0.05 -28.90 9.49
CA GLY A 281 0.05 -30.31 9.09
C GLY A 281 -1.29 -30.87 8.60
N GLY A 282 -2.34 -30.04 8.49
CA GLY A 282 -3.64 -30.42 7.95
C GLY A 282 -3.73 -30.35 6.41
N ALA A 283 -4.88 -30.75 5.87
CA ALA A 283 -5.21 -30.55 4.46
C ALA A 283 -5.24 -29.05 4.11
N GLY A 284 -4.89 -28.71 2.85
CA GLY A 284 -4.98 -27.34 2.37
C GLY A 284 -6.42 -26.84 2.35
N GLN A 285 -6.60 -25.57 2.69
CA GLN A 285 -7.88 -24.87 2.68
C GLN A 285 -7.80 -23.55 1.89
N PHE A 286 -8.91 -23.13 1.31
CA PHE A 286 -9.11 -21.82 0.68
C PHE A 286 -10.50 -21.25 1.03
N VAL A 287 -10.66 -19.93 0.95
CA VAL A 287 -11.88 -19.25 1.41
C VAL A 287 -12.80 -18.88 0.24
N MET A 288 -14.01 -19.42 0.24
CA MET A 288 -15.13 -18.94 -0.57
C MET A 288 -15.80 -17.78 0.16
N ASN A 289 -15.87 -16.62 -0.48
CA ASN A 289 -16.13 -15.34 0.18
C ASN A 289 -17.38 -14.59 -0.36
N CYS A 290 -18.10 -15.17 -1.34
CA CYS A 290 -19.31 -14.56 -1.88
C CYS A 290 -20.43 -15.58 -2.20
N ASP A 291 -21.54 -15.49 -1.47
CA ASP A 291 -22.73 -16.34 -1.58
C ASP A 291 -23.86 -15.76 -2.45
N ARG A 292 -23.64 -14.59 -3.06
CA ARG A 292 -24.62 -13.99 -4.00
C ARG A 292 -24.83 -14.82 -5.26
N TYR A 293 -23.85 -15.66 -5.62
CA TYR A 293 -23.87 -16.51 -6.79
C TYR A 293 -24.14 -17.97 -6.40
N ASN A 294 -24.71 -18.73 -7.33
CA ASN A 294 -24.90 -20.17 -7.19
C ASN A 294 -24.29 -20.89 -8.42
N PRO A 295 -23.23 -21.70 -8.25
CA PRO A 295 -22.54 -22.01 -6.99
C PRO A 295 -21.86 -20.77 -6.38
N VAL A 296 -21.61 -20.83 -5.07
CA VAL A 296 -20.86 -19.81 -4.32
C VAL A 296 -19.55 -19.50 -5.04
N ALA A 297 -19.17 -18.23 -5.09
CA ALA A 297 -17.99 -17.75 -5.79
C ALA A 297 -16.83 -17.44 -4.82
N LEU A 298 -15.62 -17.72 -5.28
CA LEU A 298 -14.42 -17.02 -4.82
C LEU A 298 -14.40 -15.69 -5.56
N TYR A 299 -14.51 -14.59 -4.83
CA TYR A 299 -14.55 -13.24 -5.40
C TYR A 299 -13.15 -12.64 -5.44
N GLY A 300 -12.70 -12.26 -6.64
CA GLY A 300 -11.30 -11.90 -6.93
C GLY A 300 -10.70 -10.74 -6.15
N SER A 301 -11.50 -9.86 -5.53
CA SER A 301 -10.99 -8.72 -4.75
C SER A 301 -10.17 -9.12 -3.52
N LEU A 302 -10.38 -10.35 -3.03
CA LEU A 302 -9.67 -10.94 -1.92
C LEU A 302 -9.65 -12.46 -2.07
N GLU A 303 -8.52 -13.04 -2.44
CA GLU A 303 -8.36 -14.48 -2.51
C GLU A 303 -7.44 -14.98 -1.38
N ILE A 304 -7.87 -16.01 -0.65
CA ILE A 304 -7.22 -16.44 0.59
C ILE A 304 -6.93 -17.94 0.52
N PHE A 305 -5.66 -18.29 0.62
CA PHE A 305 -5.18 -19.66 0.51
C PHE A 305 -4.26 -20.01 1.66
N SER A 306 -4.48 -21.15 2.31
CA SER A 306 -3.49 -21.68 3.25
C SER A 306 -2.20 -22.06 2.52
N ARG A 307 -1.07 -22.09 3.25
CA ARG A 307 0.22 -22.60 2.75
C ARG A 307 0.10 -23.93 2.02
N GLN A 308 -0.66 -24.87 2.61
CA GLN A 308 -0.80 -26.21 2.06
C GLN A 308 -1.66 -26.21 0.78
N ALA A 309 -2.67 -25.34 0.68
CA ALA A 309 -3.43 -25.15 -0.56
C ALA A 309 -2.52 -24.66 -1.70
N MET A 310 -1.73 -23.62 -1.44
CA MET A 310 -0.78 -23.10 -2.44
C MET A 310 0.30 -24.10 -2.82
N LYS A 311 0.83 -24.88 -1.86
CA LYS A 311 1.78 -25.96 -2.13
C LYS A 311 1.17 -27.00 -3.07
N THR A 312 -0.06 -27.44 -2.82
CA THR A 312 -0.77 -28.41 -3.66
C THR A 312 -1.04 -27.83 -5.06
N TYR A 313 -1.47 -26.57 -5.14
CA TYR A 313 -1.72 -25.88 -6.40
C TYR A 313 -0.45 -25.75 -7.25
N LEU A 314 0.64 -25.24 -6.68
CA LEU A 314 1.91 -25.03 -7.42
C LEU A 314 2.47 -26.35 -7.96
N ALA A 315 2.33 -27.45 -7.23
CA ALA A 315 2.75 -28.78 -7.68
C ALA A 315 1.88 -29.34 -8.83
N ASN A 316 0.64 -28.87 -8.97
CA ASN A 316 -0.36 -29.46 -9.88
C ASN A 316 -0.97 -28.45 -10.88
N GLN A 317 -0.42 -27.25 -10.99
CA GLN A 317 -0.95 -26.19 -11.86
C GLN A 317 -1.11 -26.66 -13.32
N LEU A 318 -0.15 -27.43 -13.83
CA LEU A 318 -0.22 -28.02 -15.19
C LEU A 318 -1.32 -29.07 -15.32
N ASN A 319 -1.66 -29.80 -14.26
CA ASN A 319 -2.77 -30.76 -14.26
C ASN A 319 -4.10 -30.01 -14.44
N CYS A 320 -4.34 -28.96 -13.65
CA CYS A 320 -5.51 -28.10 -13.81
C CYS A 320 -5.61 -27.50 -15.20
N LYS A 321 -4.51 -26.94 -15.74
CA LYS A 321 -4.48 -26.38 -17.10
C LYS A 321 -4.85 -27.39 -18.20
N LYS A 322 -4.51 -28.67 -18.01
CA LYS A 322 -4.81 -29.75 -18.97
C LYS A 322 -6.21 -30.33 -18.81
N LYS A 323 -6.75 -30.36 -17.59
CA LYS A 323 -7.98 -31.11 -17.26
C LYS A 323 -9.23 -30.23 -17.17
N LEU A 324 -9.07 -28.95 -16.84
CA LEU A 324 -10.21 -28.04 -16.69
C LEU A 324 -10.54 -27.33 -18.02
N PRO A 325 -11.83 -27.10 -18.32
CA PRO A 325 -12.26 -26.36 -19.51
C PRO A 325 -12.18 -24.84 -19.28
N TRP A 326 -11.00 -24.35 -18.91
CA TRP A 326 -10.83 -22.99 -18.38
C TRP A 326 -10.82 -21.86 -19.41
N HIS A 327 -10.90 -22.18 -20.70
CA HIS A 327 -10.86 -21.17 -21.76
C HIS A 327 -12.16 -20.34 -21.70
N GLY A 328 -12.04 -19.08 -21.28
CA GLY A 328 -13.16 -18.15 -21.06
C GLY A 328 -13.44 -17.83 -19.58
N TRP A 329 -12.76 -18.50 -18.64
CA TRP A 329 -12.90 -18.24 -17.21
C TRP A 329 -12.08 -17.02 -16.76
N GLY A 330 -12.56 -16.35 -15.70
CA GLY A 330 -11.75 -15.42 -14.91
C GLY A 330 -10.74 -16.16 -14.02
N GLU A 331 -9.75 -15.45 -13.49
CA GLU A 331 -8.67 -16.06 -12.71
C GLU A 331 -9.15 -16.65 -11.39
N ASP A 332 -10.09 -15.98 -10.71
CA ASP A 332 -10.68 -16.37 -9.44
C ASP A 332 -11.55 -17.64 -9.60
N PHE A 333 -12.32 -17.68 -10.68
CA PHE A 333 -13.10 -18.84 -11.08
C PHE A 333 -12.20 -20.02 -11.47
N TYR A 334 -11.11 -19.76 -12.21
CA TYR A 334 -10.11 -20.79 -12.50
C TYR A 334 -9.47 -21.32 -11.22
N MET A 335 -9.07 -20.42 -10.32
CA MET A 335 -8.39 -20.77 -9.10
C MET A 335 -9.28 -21.65 -8.20
N SER A 336 -10.52 -21.23 -7.95
CA SER A 336 -11.46 -22.01 -7.14
C SER A 336 -11.73 -23.41 -7.73
N HIS A 337 -11.96 -23.52 -9.04
CA HIS A 337 -12.15 -24.83 -9.68
C HIS A 337 -10.90 -25.70 -9.70
N CYS A 338 -9.71 -25.11 -9.80
CA CYS A 338 -8.47 -25.86 -9.64
C CYS A 338 -8.30 -26.36 -8.21
N MET A 339 -8.60 -25.54 -7.20
CA MET A 339 -8.58 -25.97 -5.80
C MET A 339 -9.54 -27.14 -5.55
N ASP A 340 -10.76 -27.07 -6.08
CA ASP A 340 -11.73 -28.17 -6.00
C ASP A 340 -11.23 -29.44 -6.69
N HIS A 341 -10.71 -29.31 -7.91
CA HIS A 341 -10.17 -30.43 -8.68
C HIS A 341 -9.00 -31.12 -7.98
N LEU A 342 -8.23 -30.36 -7.19
CA LEU A 342 -7.12 -30.86 -6.38
C LEU A 342 -7.54 -31.34 -4.98
N GLY A 343 -8.84 -31.30 -4.64
CA GLY A 343 -9.37 -31.74 -3.36
C GLY A 343 -8.99 -30.83 -2.18
N VAL A 344 -8.69 -29.56 -2.43
CA VAL A 344 -8.42 -28.56 -1.39
C VAL A 344 -9.74 -28.18 -0.71
N GLY A 345 -9.75 -28.15 0.62
CA GLY A 345 -10.95 -27.88 1.41
C GLY A 345 -11.44 -26.43 1.28
N ARG A 346 -12.77 -26.25 1.33
CA ARG A 346 -13.41 -24.92 1.31
C ARG A 346 -13.71 -24.45 2.73
N ILE A 347 -13.33 -23.21 3.02
CA ILE A 347 -13.86 -22.42 4.13
C ILE A 347 -14.90 -21.47 3.54
N TYR A 348 -16.05 -21.33 4.18
CA TYR A 348 -17.07 -20.38 3.76
C TYR A 348 -17.09 -19.20 4.73
N ASP A 349 -16.73 -18.01 4.26
CA ASP A 349 -16.82 -16.78 5.05
C ASP A 349 -17.27 -15.60 4.18
N PHE A 350 -18.59 -15.44 4.08
CA PHE A 350 -19.25 -14.38 3.30
C PHE A 350 -19.26 -13.03 4.03
N SER A 351 -18.74 -12.99 5.27
CA SER A 351 -18.69 -11.78 6.06
C SER A 351 -17.51 -10.89 5.69
N LEU A 352 -16.48 -11.42 5.01
CA LEU A 352 -15.19 -10.74 4.78
C LEU A 352 -15.27 -9.52 3.88
N ILE A 353 -16.05 -9.58 2.80
CA ILE A 353 -16.01 -8.59 1.72
C ILE A 353 -17.24 -7.68 1.79
N GLY A 354 -17.01 -6.38 1.59
CA GLY A 354 -18.02 -5.39 1.23
C GLY A 354 -17.83 -4.97 -0.23
N ASP A 355 -18.63 -5.52 -1.15
CA ASP A 355 -18.57 -5.20 -2.59
C ASP A 355 -19.98 -5.18 -3.20
N ALA A 356 -20.30 -4.16 -4.00
CA ALA A 356 -21.62 -3.98 -4.60
C ALA A 356 -22.05 -5.11 -5.57
N ARG A 357 -21.09 -5.85 -6.15
CA ARG A 357 -21.31 -7.03 -7.01
C ARG A 357 -21.43 -8.30 -6.20
N CYS A 358 -20.92 -8.34 -4.97
CA CYS A 358 -21.31 -9.33 -3.96
C CYS A 358 -22.36 -8.72 -3.02
N HIS A 359 -22.03 -8.49 -1.74
CA HIS A 359 -22.85 -7.73 -0.80
C HIS A 359 -22.18 -6.43 -0.40
N TYR A 360 -22.85 -5.31 -0.68
CA TYR A 360 -22.35 -3.98 -0.32
C TYR A 360 -22.20 -3.84 1.20
N ALA A 361 -21.13 -3.15 1.63
CA ALA A 361 -21.01 -2.64 2.98
C ALA A 361 -20.33 -1.27 2.98
N ALA A 362 -20.78 -0.38 3.85
CA ALA A 362 -20.16 0.92 4.05
C ALA A 362 -18.81 0.76 4.77
N CYS A 363 -17.86 1.66 4.49
CA CYS A 363 -16.48 1.58 5.01
C CYS A 363 -16.35 1.63 6.53
N ASN A 364 -17.37 2.13 7.24
CA ASN A 364 -17.41 2.15 8.71
C ASN A 364 -17.92 0.82 9.32
N VAL A 365 -18.27 -0.18 8.52
CA VAL A 365 -18.70 -1.51 8.99
C VAL A 365 -17.46 -2.38 9.26
N THR A 366 -16.87 -2.21 10.45
CA THR A 366 -15.56 -2.77 10.83
C THR A 366 -15.49 -4.31 10.85
N SER A 367 -16.62 -5.01 10.69
CA SER A 367 -16.62 -6.47 10.57
C SER A 367 -16.00 -6.97 9.25
N LYS A 368 -15.90 -6.12 8.22
CA LYS A 368 -15.35 -6.42 6.90
C LYS A 368 -13.82 -6.35 6.91
N ALA A 369 -13.16 -7.30 6.26
CA ALA A 369 -11.71 -7.27 6.03
C ALA A 369 -11.35 -6.47 4.76
N VAL A 370 -12.24 -6.43 3.78
CA VAL A 370 -12.04 -5.74 2.49
C VAL A 370 -13.29 -4.96 2.09
N TYR A 371 -13.07 -3.76 1.51
CA TYR A 371 -14.09 -3.02 0.77
C TYR A 371 -13.64 -2.79 -0.67
N HIS A 372 -14.51 -3.02 -1.64
CA HIS A 372 -14.16 -2.97 -3.05
C HIS A 372 -15.36 -2.54 -3.92
N ASP A 373 -15.18 -1.74 -4.98
CA ASP A 373 -13.94 -1.21 -5.56
C ASP A 373 -13.75 0.31 -5.36
N TYR A 374 -12.48 0.76 -5.30
CA TYR A 374 -12.10 2.16 -5.14
C TYR A 374 -10.96 2.55 -6.10
N LYS A 375 -11.31 2.82 -7.36
CA LYS A 375 -10.38 3.14 -8.45
C LYS A 375 -9.72 4.53 -8.38
N ASN A 376 -10.08 5.32 -7.38
CA ASN A 376 -9.58 6.69 -7.18
C ASN A 376 -8.91 6.76 -5.81
N GLN A 377 -7.70 7.34 -5.75
CA GLN A 377 -6.94 7.47 -4.51
C GLN A 377 -7.74 8.17 -3.40
N SER A 378 -8.39 9.30 -3.70
CA SER A 378 -9.20 10.02 -2.71
C SER A 378 -10.33 9.16 -2.15
N ALA A 379 -11.04 8.42 -3.01
CA ALA A 379 -12.12 7.52 -2.57
C ALA A 379 -11.59 6.33 -1.75
N TRP A 380 -10.46 5.74 -2.17
CA TRP A 380 -9.81 4.63 -1.47
C TRP A 380 -9.38 5.05 -0.05
N PHE A 381 -8.68 6.17 0.07
CA PHE A 381 -8.23 6.68 1.36
C PHE A 381 -9.37 7.21 2.22
N HIS A 382 -10.42 7.80 1.63
CA HIS A 382 -11.61 8.16 2.36
C HIS A 382 -12.23 6.93 3.04
N CYS A 383 -12.38 5.83 2.30
CA CYS A 383 -12.84 4.56 2.86
C CYS A 383 -11.91 4.04 3.96
N TRP A 384 -10.60 4.05 3.71
CA TRP A 384 -9.60 3.60 4.67
C TRP A 384 -9.65 4.40 5.99
N HIS A 385 -9.71 5.74 5.91
CA HIS A 385 -9.82 6.61 7.08
C HIS A 385 -11.14 6.42 7.84
N LEU A 386 -12.27 6.32 7.13
CA LEU A 386 -13.57 6.05 7.77
C LEU A 386 -13.54 4.73 8.56
N SER A 387 -12.96 3.70 7.96
CA SER A 387 -12.83 2.38 8.56
C SER A 387 -11.95 2.40 9.81
N ARG A 388 -10.78 3.06 9.75
CA ARG A 388 -9.89 3.22 10.91
C ARG A 388 -10.49 4.05 12.03
N LYS A 389 -11.18 5.14 11.69
CA LYS A 389 -11.89 5.98 12.68
C LYS A 389 -12.95 5.18 13.42
N ALA A 390 -13.69 4.31 12.71
CA ALA A 390 -14.70 3.44 13.31
C ALA A 390 -14.10 2.39 14.27
N GLU A 391 -12.81 2.04 14.13
CA GLU A 391 -12.07 1.17 15.05
C GLU A 391 -11.42 1.92 16.24
N GLY A 392 -11.56 3.25 16.30
CA GLY A 392 -10.85 4.05 17.31
C GLY A 392 -9.35 4.21 17.03
N LEU A 393 -8.90 3.94 15.80
CA LEU A 393 -7.49 4.02 15.36
C LEU A 393 -7.18 5.33 14.61
N GLY A 394 -7.84 6.41 15.00
CA GLY A 394 -7.84 7.73 14.32
C GLY A 394 -6.72 8.67 14.74
#